data_AF-A0A842S0D3-F1
#
_entry.id   AF-A0A842S0D3-F1
#
_cell.length_a   1.000
_cell.length_b   1.000
_cell.length_c   1.000
_cell.angle_alpha   90.00
_cell.angle_beta   90.00
_cell.angle_gamma   90.00
#
_symmetry.space_group_name_H-M   'P 1'
#
loop_
_entity.id
_entity.type
_entity.pdbx_description
1 polymer ?
#
loop_
_entity_poly.entity_id
_entity_poly.type
_entity_poly.pdbx_seq_one_letter_code
_entity_poly.pdbx_strand_id
1 'polypeptide(L)'
;MGRKKRSHEIKKLKGKLSRKTDQFLHQLANEIVDYATQFEKPVIALEELTHIRTRFQKNQKERKLNRRMNSLPFRKLQTYIEYKALKRGIAVKYIDPTHTSKQCHRCSTITNVGFHRTFRCPH
;
A
#
# COMPACT_ATOMS: atom_id res chain seq x y z
N MET A 1 12.39 40.85 3.58
CA MET A 1 10.99 40.45 3.93
C MET A 1 10.33 39.50 2.90
N GLY A 2 10.95 38.37 2.50
CA GLY A 2 10.44 37.53 1.38
C GLY A 2 10.26 36.01 1.63
N ARG A 3 10.73 35.46 2.76
CA ARG A 3 10.74 33.99 2.98
C ARG A 3 9.47 33.43 3.65
N LYS A 4 8.73 34.23 4.43
CA LYS A 4 7.58 33.76 5.23
C LYS A 4 6.31 33.49 4.40
N LYS A 5 5.95 34.37 3.44
CA LYS A 5 4.74 34.19 2.59
C LYS A 5 4.82 32.94 1.69
N ARG A 6 5.98 32.69 1.07
CA ARG A 6 6.24 31.45 0.29
C ARG A 6 6.06 30.18 1.12
N SER A 7 6.41 30.19 2.42
CA SER A 7 6.23 29.03 3.29
C SER A 7 4.75 28.71 3.58
N HIS A 8 3.91 29.74 3.71
CA HIS A 8 2.48 29.58 3.98
C HIS A 8 1.74 29.01 2.75
N GLU A 9 2.05 29.52 1.56
CA GLU A 9 1.50 28.99 0.30
C GLU A 9 1.88 27.52 0.09
N ILE A 10 3.14 27.16 0.34
CA ILE A 10 3.60 25.76 0.28
C ILE A 10 2.82 24.89 1.27
N LYS A 11 2.60 25.35 2.51
CA LYS A 11 1.78 24.62 3.49
C LYS A 11 0.34 24.45 3.02
N LYS A 12 -0.27 25.50 2.45
CA LYS A 12 -1.64 25.46 1.90
C LYS A 12 -1.75 24.46 0.76
N LEU A 13 -0.80 24.45 -0.17
CA LEU A 13 -0.72 23.49 -1.28
C LEU A 13 -0.54 22.05 -0.77
N LYS A 14 0.36 21.82 0.18
CA LYS A 14 0.55 20.51 0.83
C LYS A 14 -0.74 20.02 1.49
N GLY A 15 -1.46 20.89 2.19
CA GLY A 15 -2.75 20.55 2.81
C GLY A 15 -3.81 20.18 1.76
N LYS A 16 -3.89 20.92 0.65
CA LYS A 16 -4.80 20.61 -0.47
C LYS A 16 -4.48 19.25 -1.09
N LEU A 17 -3.20 18.98 -1.35
CA LEU A 17 -2.75 17.69 -1.88
C LEU A 17 -3.07 16.56 -0.91
N SER A 18 -2.77 16.73 0.38
CA SER A 18 -3.07 15.73 1.41
C SER A 18 -4.56 15.39 1.45
N ARG A 19 -5.46 16.37 1.38
CA ARG A 19 -6.92 16.13 1.34
C ARG A 19 -7.35 15.36 0.10
N LYS A 20 -6.79 15.70 -1.08
CA LYS A 20 -7.07 14.95 -2.32
C LYS A 20 -6.60 13.50 -2.22
N THR A 21 -5.39 13.28 -1.71
CA THR A 21 -4.87 11.93 -1.47
C THR A 21 -5.77 11.17 -0.50
N ASP A 22 -6.18 11.81 0.58
CA ASP A 22 -7.05 11.19 1.60
C ASP A 22 -8.41 10.76 1.02
N GLN A 23 -9.04 11.63 0.23
CA GLN A 23 -10.28 11.32 -0.48
C GLN A 23 -10.11 10.12 -1.42
N PHE A 24 -9.01 10.09 -2.19
CA PHE A 24 -8.71 8.97 -3.07
C PHE A 24 -8.54 7.66 -2.31
N LEU A 25 -7.83 7.67 -1.17
CA LEU A 25 -7.67 6.48 -0.33
C LEU A 25 -9.01 5.99 0.23
N HIS A 26 -9.88 6.92 0.64
CA HIS A 26 -11.21 6.56 1.09
C HIS A 26 -12.05 5.92 -0.03
N GLN A 27 -12.01 6.48 -1.23
CA GLN A 27 -12.71 5.92 -2.38
C GLN A 27 -12.18 4.51 -2.70
N LEU A 28 -10.86 4.35 -2.81
CA LEU A 28 -10.24 3.06 -3.07
C LEU A 28 -10.59 2.02 -1.99
N ALA A 29 -10.60 2.42 -0.71
CA ALA A 29 -11.02 1.53 0.37
C ALA A 29 -12.50 1.14 0.29
N ASN A 30 -13.38 2.01 -0.20
CA ASN A 30 -14.78 1.62 -0.46
C ASN A 30 -14.84 0.58 -1.57
N GLU A 31 -14.17 0.84 -2.70
CA GLU A 31 -14.17 -0.05 -3.87
C GLU A 31 -13.65 -1.44 -3.52
N ILE A 32 -12.58 -1.55 -2.73
CA ILE A 32 -12.04 -2.84 -2.25
C ILE A 32 -13.07 -3.61 -1.43
N VAL A 33 -13.74 -2.92 -0.50
CA VAL A 33 -14.69 -3.57 0.40
C VAL A 33 -15.99 -3.90 -0.35
N ASP A 34 -16.42 -3.07 -1.29
CA ASP A 34 -17.58 -3.32 -2.17
C ASP A 34 -17.31 -4.53 -3.08
N TYR A 35 -16.08 -4.68 -3.58
CA TYR A 35 -15.67 -5.86 -4.31
C TYR A 35 -15.73 -7.12 -3.43
N ALA A 36 -15.23 -7.04 -2.20
CA ALA A 36 -15.27 -8.16 -1.26
C ALA A 36 -16.70 -8.59 -0.90
N THR A 37 -17.66 -7.67 -0.85
CA THR A 37 -19.07 -8.01 -0.56
C THR A 37 -19.76 -8.87 -1.61
N GLN A 38 -19.19 -9.02 -2.81
CA GLN A 38 -19.74 -9.86 -3.87
C GLN A 38 -19.53 -11.36 -3.61
N PHE A 39 -18.67 -11.73 -2.67
CA PHE A 39 -18.36 -13.11 -2.33
C PHE A 39 -19.07 -13.55 -1.05
N GLU A 40 -19.32 -14.85 -0.92
CA GLU A 40 -19.85 -15.43 0.32
C GLU A 40 -18.76 -15.50 1.40
N LYS A 41 -19.06 -15.00 2.61
CA LYS A 41 -18.15 -14.98 3.78
C LYS A 41 -16.73 -14.46 3.45
N PRO A 42 -16.60 -13.23 2.93
CA PRO A 42 -15.32 -12.72 2.47
C PRO A 42 -14.34 -12.47 3.62
N VAL A 43 -13.06 -12.64 3.33
CA VAL A 43 -11.94 -12.26 4.21
C VAL A 43 -10.94 -11.45 3.39
N ILE A 44 -10.57 -10.27 3.88
CA ILE A 44 -9.57 -9.43 3.23
C ILE A 44 -8.21 -9.71 3.89
N ALA A 45 -7.26 -10.25 3.12
CA ALA A 45 -5.89 -10.42 3.57
C ALA A 45 -5.05 -9.19 3.17
N LEU A 46 -4.41 -8.56 4.15
CA LEU A 46 -3.49 -7.43 3.95
C LEU A 46 -2.09 -7.85 4.38
N GLU A 47 -1.07 -7.47 3.61
CA GLU A 47 0.31 -7.70 4.02
C GLU A 47 0.72 -6.81 5.20
N GLU A 48 1.47 -7.37 6.14
CA GLU A 48 2.05 -6.60 7.24
C GLU A 48 3.30 -5.84 6.79
N LEU A 49 3.11 -4.59 6.33
CA LEU A 49 4.17 -3.76 5.75
C LEU A 49 4.98 -2.96 6.79
N THR A 50 4.89 -3.31 8.08
CA THR A 50 5.42 -2.54 9.22
C THR A 50 6.94 -2.28 9.12
N HIS A 51 7.69 -3.18 8.47
CA HIS A 51 9.16 -3.10 8.34
C HIS A 51 9.68 -2.75 6.95
N ILE A 52 8.81 -2.38 6.01
CA ILE A 52 9.25 -2.06 4.64
C ILE A 52 10.20 -0.87 4.62
N ARG A 53 9.91 0.18 5.39
CA ARG A 53 10.72 1.41 5.38
C ARG A 53 12.15 1.18 5.87
N THR A 54 12.36 0.31 6.85
CA THR A 54 13.69 -0.02 7.39
C THR A 54 14.46 -0.98 6.47
N ARG A 55 13.76 -1.93 5.83
CA ARG A 55 14.37 -2.88 4.88
C ARG A 55 14.96 -2.18 3.65
N PHE A 56 14.29 -1.15 3.14
CA PHE A 56 14.74 -0.39 1.97
C PHE A 56 15.80 0.68 2.27
N GLN A 57 15.91 1.14 3.52
CA GLN A 57 17.00 2.05 3.93
C GLN A 57 18.38 1.37 3.89
N LYS A 58 18.45 0.06 4.16
CA LYS A 58 19.70 -0.72 4.06
C LYS A 58 20.21 -0.85 2.62
N ASN A 59 19.30 -0.85 1.65
CA ASN A 59 19.63 -0.97 0.22
C ASN A 59 19.72 0.43 -0.42
N GLN A 60 20.83 1.12 -0.21
CA GLN A 60 21.06 2.49 -0.72
C GLN A 60 21.05 2.63 -2.27
N LYS A 61 20.94 1.52 -3.01
CA LYS A 61 21.07 1.48 -4.47
C LYS A 61 19.95 2.20 -5.25
N GLU A 62 18.79 2.52 -4.65
CA GLU A 62 17.69 3.18 -5.39
C GLU A 62 16.97 4.30 -4.62
N ARG A 63 17.61 5.47 -4.50
CA ARG A 63 17.02 6.67 -3.87
C ARG A 63 15.64 7.05 -4.44
N LYS A 64 15.39 6.78 -5.74
CA LYS A 64 14.10 7.03 -6.40
C LYS A 64 13.00 6.10 -5.87
N LEU A 65 13.29 4.80 -5.72
CA LEU A 65 12.35 3.82 -5.18
C LEU A 65 12.02 4.15 -3.71
N ASN A 66 13.03 4.49 -2.91
CA ASN A 66 12.84 4.89 -1.51
C ASN A 66 11.92 6.10 -1.36
N ARG A 67 12.06 7.11 -2.23
CA ARG A 67 11.16 8.27 -2.24
C ARG A 67 9.72 7.87 -2.58
N ARG A 68 9.54 7.00 -3.58
CA ARG A 68 8.21 6.52 -4.00
C ARG A 68 7.54 5.74 -2.86
N MET A 69 8.25 4.80 -2.24
CA MET A 69 7.73 4.02 -1.13
C MET A 69 7.41 4.86 0.11
N ASN A 70 8.24 5.86 0.42
CA ASN A 70 7.97 6.78 1.54
C ASN A 70 6.83 7.76 1.26
N SER A 71 6.52 8.03 -0.02
CA SER A 71 5.40 8.89 -0.41
C SER A 71 4.05 8.18 -0.38
N LEU A 72 4.03 6.85 -0.43
CA LEU A 72 2.80 6.06 -0.44
C LEU A 72 2.27 5.87 1.00
N PRO A 73 1.01 6.27 1.28
CA PRO A 73 0.42 6.21 2.61
C PRO A 73 -0.20 4.83 2.90
N PHE A 74 0.59 3.75 2.79
CA PHE A 74 0.11 2.36 2.96
C PHE A 74 -0.65 2.15 4.27
N ARG A 75 -0.11 2.64 5.39
CA ARG A 75 -0.74 2.49 6.71
C ARG A 75 -2.11 3.14 6.77
N LYS A 76 -2.29 4.31 6.15
CA LYS A 76 -3.60 4.97 6.09
C LYS A 76 -4.61 4.15 5.29
N LEU A 77 -4.19 3.60 4.15
CA LEU A 77 -5.06 2.76 3.33
C LEU A 77 -5.50 1.51 4.11
N GLN A 78 -4.57 0.84 4.78
CA GLN A 78 -4.88 -0.32 5.65
C GLN A 78 -5.91 0.05 6.71
N THR A 79 -5.71 1.14 7.46
CA THR A 79 -6.67 1.61 8.45
C THR A 79 -8.04 1.91 7.83
N TYR A 80 -8.07 2.50 6.63
CA TYR A 80 -9.32 2.80 5.95
C TYR A 80 -10.07 1.55 5.49
N ILE A 81 -9.35 0.52 5.05
CA ILE A 81 -9.93 -0.78 4.71
C ILE A 81 -10.44 -1.45 5.97
N GLU A 82 -9.64 -1.50 7.05
CA GLU A 82 -10.01 -2.14 8.33
C GLU A 82 -11.35 -1.63 8.87
N TYR A 83 -11.49 -0.31 9.07
CA TYR A 83 -12.70 0.21 9.68
C TYR A 83 -13.92 0.05 8.76
N LYS A 84 -13.73 0.12 7.43
CA LYS A 84 -14.82 -0.03 6.46
C LYS A 84 -15.26 -1.47 6.28
N ALA A 85 -14.30 -2.40 6.28
CA ALA A 85 -14.55 -3.83 6.28
C ALA A 85 -15.29 -4.24 7.56
N LEU A 86 -14.83 -3.75 8.72
CA LEU A 86 -15.49 -3.99 10.00
C LEU A 86 -16.94 -3.52 10.01
N LYS A 87 -17.22 -2.34 9.46
CA LYS A 87 -18.59 -1.81 9.32
C LYS A 87 -19.52 -2.71 8.48
N ARG A 88 -18.96 -3.54 7.60
CA ARG A 88 -19.69 -4.48 6.74
C ARG A 88 -19.59 -5.93 7.24
N GLY A 89 -19.03 -6.15 8.43
CA GLY A 89 -18.86 -7.49 9.01
C GLY A 89 -17.80 -8.35 8.31
N ILE A 90 -16.91 -7.74 7.52
CA ILE A 90 -15.85 -8.44 6.78
C ILE A 90 -14.60 -8.52 7.65
N ALA A 91 -14.06 -9.73 7.82
CA ALA A 91 -12.83 -9.94 8.58
C ALA A 91 -11.60 -9.49 7.78
N VAL A 92 -10.70 -8.78 8.44
CA VAL A 92 -9.38 -8.40 7.88
C VAL A 92 -8.30 -9.19 8.61
N LYS A 93 -7.43 -9.86 7.86
CA LYS A 93 -6.29 -10.62 8.40
C LYS A 93 -4.98 -10.06 7.86
N TYR A 94 -3.97 -9.99 8.72
CA TYR A 94 -2.62 -9.65 8.32
C TYR A 94 -1.81 -10.90 7.99
N ILE A 95 -1.05 -10.84 6.89
CA ILE A 95 -0.17 -11.92 6.44
C ILE A 95 1.28 -11.44 6.37
N ASP A 96 2.23 -12.37 6.58
CA ASP A 96 3.65 -12.10 6.44
C ASP A 96 3.97 -11.78 4.96
N PRO A 97 4.60 -10.63 4.64
CA PRO A 97 4.99 -10.28 3.27
C PRO A 97 6.16 -11.12 2.71
N THR A 98 6.71 -12.06 3.48
CA THR A 98 7.86 -12.86 3.06
C THR A 98 7.46 -13.83 1.94
N HIS A 99 8.16 -13.73 0.80
CA HIS A 99 7.97 -14.52 -0.42
C HIS A 99 6.64 -14.37 -1.19
N THR A 100 5.70 -13.55 -0.73
CA THR A 100 4.40 -13.32 -1.43
C THR A 100 4.55 -12.82 -2.87
N SER A 101 5.63 -12.07 -3.16
CA SER A 101 5.94 -11.56 -4.50
C SER A 101 6.81 -12.49 -5.35
N LYS A 102 7.36 -13.56 -4.77
CA LYS A 102 8.32 -14.48 -5.42
C LYS A 102 7.79 -15.90 -5.57
N GLN A 103 6.74 -16.24 -4.84
CA GLN A 103 6.16 -17.57 -4.80
C GLN A 103 5.03 -17.70 -5.83
N CYS A 104 5.07 -18.75 -6.63
CA CYS A 104 3.96 -19.07 -7.53
C CYS A 104 2.73 -19.52 -6.75
N HIS A 105 1.57 -18.92 -7.01
CA HIS A 105 0.29 -19.31 -6.40
C HIS A 105 -0.18 -20.73 -6.79
N ARG A 106 0.38 -21.33 -7.85
CA ARG A 106 0.03 -22.68 -8.31
C ARG A 106 0.94 -23.77 -7.74
N CYS A 107 2.25 -23.60 -7.89
CA CYS A 107 3.23 -24.65 -7.57
C CYS A 107 4.08 -24.34 -6.34
N SER A 108 3.92 -23.18 -5.70
CA SER A 108 4.71 -22.73 -4.55
C SER A 108 6.23 -22.61 -4.78
N THR A 109 6.71 -22.76 -6.01
CA THR A 109 8.13 -22.56 -6.34
C THR A 109 8.50 -21.09 -6.15
N ILE A 110 9.55 -20.85 -5.37
CA ILE A 110 10.11 -19.51 -5.16
C ILE A 110 11.04 -19.21 -6.33
N THR A 111 10.68 -18.24 -7.17
CA THR A 111 11.56 -17.76 -8.25
C THR A 111 12.16 -16.42 -7.92
N ASN A 112 13.36 -16.18 -8.45
CA ASN A 112 13.94 -14.85 -8.44
C ASN A 112 13.32 -14.06 -9.59
N VAL A 113 12.18 -13.42 -9.33
CA VAL A 113 11.68 -12.37 -10.22
C VAL A 113 12.72 -11.25 -10.20
N GLY A 114 13.49 -11.15 -11.28
CA GLY A 114 14.44 -10.05 -11.49
C GLY A 114 13.71 -8.71 -11.62
N PHE A 115 14.31 -7.74 -12.31
CA PHE A 115 13.68 -6.42 -12.54
C PHE A 115 12.47 -6.44 -13.51
N HIS A 116 11.96 -7.61 -13.86
CA HIS A 116 10.86 -7.76 -14.81
C HIS A 116 9.52 -7.46 -14.13
N ARG A 117 8.63 -6.74 -14.84
CA ARG A 117 7.30 -6.37 -14.33
C ARG A 117 6.30 -7.53 -14.36
N THR A 118 6.68 -8.68 -14.91
CA THR A 118 5.82 -9.84 -15.09
C THR A 118 6.44 -11.03 -14.35
N PHE A 119 5.62 -11.71 -13.55
CA PHE A 119 5.99 -12.97 -12.92
C PHE A 119 5.80 -14.11 -13.92
N ARG A 120 6.82 -14.96 -14.10
CA ARG A 120 6.71 -16.22 -14.85
C ARG A 120 6.99 -17.38 -13.92
N CYS A 121 6.05 -18.32 -13.87
CA CYS A 121 6.26 -19.61 -13.25
C CYS A 121 7.33 -20.37 -14.06
N PRO A 122 8.27 -21.06 -13.40
CA PRO A 122 9.31 -21.84 -14.09
C PRO A 122 8.79 -23.17 -14.63
N HIS A 123 7.57 -23.55 -14.25
CA HIS A 123 6.81 -24.70 -14.74
C HIS A 123 5.71 -24.23 -15.68
#